data_AF-A0A3M7MP33-F1
#
_entry.id   AF-A0A3M7MP33-F1
#
_cell.length_a   1.000
_cell.length_b   1.000
_cell.length_c   1.000
_cell.angle_alpha   90.00
_cell.angle_beta   90.00
_cell.angle_gamma   90.00
#
_symmetry.space_group_name_H-M   'P 1'
#
loop_
_entity.id
_entity.type
_entity.pdbx_description
1 polymer ?
#
loop_
_entity_poly.entity_id
_entity_poly.type
_entity_poly.pdbx_seq_one_letter_code
_entity_poly.pdbx_strand_id
1 'polypeptide(L)'
;MGQSILGIRTKVDASHDPVVQALFKGKDDGEVVKAGDPGPMIGAISIHLERPGSDCGKAGEVQLVMKIDQSLGNCPKYINKKTITSHEPSPRLISTATHLTAEAIELIRQADSFFVASAHAHEDMDCNYRGGPPGFIRVSQAQDVTVPTQIVWPEYSGNNLYQTLGNLVVTPKAGIAVPNFDTGDVLYLTGETKVLVGADATRVLARSKLAVSFTTTGARLVENGLPFRGKLTDDRSQGRSPYNPRIRYLAVEKPDEFARRSKQDEGEAAAGRRAVPPQVRAKLIGKTTLTPTINRYRFALDDVSAWDDGGLKKPGQHVALDFSEELDMGYSHMRDDDPTSLNDDFVRTFTVSSAPGSLGRHGEEFEITVRAVGRVTEWLRFQREGLVEVGVRGFGGDFAFDQSNGKRVAFVAAGIGITPLLAQVATTDLSRLTVFWSLNVGRDVGLLVSFIKTYPQLSARVVRLSQEWHESGWTIHRRRINKEDLVAVGDEIDQWYICTAVTMRQEIQRWLPDTSLVYENFDY
;
A
#
# COMPACT_ATOMS: atom_id res chain seq x y z
N MET A 1 20.51 -37.96 -2.52
CA MET A 1 20.58 -38.05 -1.04
C MET A 1 21.22 -36.77 -0.55
N GLY A 2 20.42 -35.74 -0.28
CA GLY A 2 20.93 -34.44 0.18
C GLY A 2 21.55 -34.58 1.56
N GLN A 3 22.62 -33.83 1.84
CA GLN A 3 23.36 -33.91 3.10
C GLN A 3 22.41 -33.82 4.29
N SER A 4 22.40 -34.83 5.17
CA SER A 4 21.57 -34.86 6.40
C SER A 4 22.05 -33.88 7.48
N ILE A 5 23.09 -33.10 7.18
CA ILE A 5 23.76 -32.20 8.10
C ILE A 5 24.06 -30.88 7.39
N LEU A 6 23.72 -29.77 8.04
CA LEU A 6 24.05 -28.40 7.62
C LEU A 6 25.07 -27.81 8.58
N GLY A 7 26.23 -27.39 8.04
CA GLY A 7 27.24 -26.64 8.78
C GLY A 7 27.21 -25.17 8.39
N ILE A 8 27.17 -24.27 9.38
CA ILE A 8 27.22 -22.81 9.19
C ILE A 8 28.36 -22.26 10.03
N ARG A 9 29.16 -21.38 9.44
CA ARG A 9 30.17 -20.57 10.12
C ARG A 9 29.88 -19.11 9.83
N THR A 10 29.58 -18.32 10.85
CA THR A 10 29.25 -16.90 10.69
C THR A 10 29.65 -16.09 11.90
N LYS A 11 29.91 -14.81 11.68
CA LYS A 11 29.99 -13.82 12.75
C LYS A 11 28.61 -13.54 13.30
N VAL A 12 28.51 -13.27 14.60
CA VAL A 12 27.25 -12.96 15.27
C VAL A 12 27.44 -11.87 16.34
N ASP A 13 26.36 -11.21 16.70
CA ASP A 13 26.26 -10.49 17.97
C ASP A 13 26.14 -11.52 19.12
N ALA A 14 27.22 -11.74 19.84
CA ALA A 14 27.23 -12.65 20.99
C ALA A 14 26.55 -12.06 22.24
N SER A 15 26.33 -10.74 22.28
CA SER A 15 25.90 -10.03 23.48
C SER A 15 24.38 -9.85 23.55
N HIS A 16 23.72 -9.53 22.44
CA HIS A 16 22.31 -9.12 22.47
C HIS A 16 21.39 -9.93 21.55
N ASP A 17 21.92 -10.72 20.61
CA ASP A 17 21.12 -11.63 19.78
C ASP A 17 20.47 -12.73 20.65
N PRO A 18 19.12 -12.78 20.72
CA PRO A 18 18.42 -13.73 21.57
C PRO A 18 18.55 -15.19 21.09
N VAL A 19 18.78 -15.43 19.80
CA VAL A 19 18.97 -16.77 19.24
C VAL A 19 20.35 -17.29 19.64
N VAL A 20 21.39 -16.45 19.53
CA VAL A 20 22.74 -16.80 20.00
C VAL A 20 22.72 -17.08 21.50
N GLN A 21 22.07 -16.23 22.30
CA GLN A 21 21.93 -16.47 23.74
C GLN A 21 21.17 -17.78 24.05
N ALA A 22 20.12 -18.11 23.30
CA ALA A 22 19.36 -19.35 23.52
C ALA A 22 20.18 -20.60 23.19
N LEU A 23 20.99 -20.55 22.13
CA LEU A 23 21.83 -21.68 21.70
C LEU A 23 23.05 -21.88 22.61
N PHE A 24 23.71 -20.79 23.03
CA PHE A 24 24.98 -20.85 23.76
C PHE A 24 24.84 -20.65 25.27
N LYS A 25 23.70 -20.16 25.75
CA LYS A 25 23.38 -19.95 27.19
C LYS A 25 24.49 -19.18 27.95
N GLY A 26 25.12 -18.22 27.29
CA GLY A 26 26.19 -17.38 27.87
C GLY A 26 27.59 -18.01 27.90
N LYS A 27 27.81 -19.13 27.20
CA LYS A 27 29.15 -19.69 26.99
C LYS A 27 29.88 -18.95 25.87
N ASP A 28 30.99 -18.29 26.18
CA ASP A 28 31.77 -17.44 25.28
C ASP A 28 33.28 -17.78 25.23
N ASP A 29 33.68 -18.91 25.84
CA ASP A 29 35.06 -19.36 26.00
C ASP A 29 35.58 -20.25 24.84
N GLY A 30 34.79 -20.40 23.77
CA GLY A 30 35.11 -21.27 22.63
C GLY A 30 34.79 -22.75 22.86
N GLU A 31 34.07 -23.10 23.92
CA GLU A 31 33.62 -24.46 24.18
C GLU A 31 32.60 -24.93 23.12
N VAL A 32 32.80 -26.16 22.61
CA VAL A 32 31.84 -26.81 21.71
C VAL A 32 30.62 -27.25 22.53
N VAL A 33 29.51 -26.53 22.38
CA VAL A 33 28.23 -26.91 22.99
C VAL A 33 27.58 -28.00 22.15
N LYS A 34 27.71 -29.26 22.58
CA LYS A 34 26.94 -30.36 22.00
C LYS A 34 25.55 -30.40 22.66
N ALA A 35 24.50 -30.22 21.86
CA ALA A 35 23.14 -30.42 22.32
C ALA A 35 22.91 -31.88 22.79
N GLY A 36 21.97 -32.08 23.72
CA GLY A 36 21.52 -33.42 24.11
C GLY A 36 20.87 -34.18 22.95
N ASP A 37 20.45 -35.43 23.20
CA ASP A 37 19.67 -36.22 22.25
C ASP A 37 18.27 -36.51 22.85
N PRO A 38 17.19 -35.92 22.32
CA PRO A 38 17.16 -34.98 21.19
C PRO A 38 17.69 -33.59 21.57
N GLY A 39 18.25 -32.88 20.58
CA GLY A 39 18.72 -31.50 20.71
C GLY A 39 17.57 -30.48 20.69
N PRO A 40 17.85 -29.18 20.87
CA PRO A 40 16.83 -28.15 20.68
C PRO A 40 16.36 -28.14 19.22
N MET A 41 15.05 -28.00 19.01
CA MET A 41 14.49 -27.82 17.67
C MET A 41 14.92 -26.47 17.09
N ILE A 42 15.27 -26.45 15.82
CA ILE A 42 15.70 -25.25 15.11
C ILE A 42 14.99 -25.18 13.76
N GLY A 43 14.15 -24.15 13.59
CA GLY A 43 13.69 -23.71 12.28
C GLY A 43 14.71 -22.76 11.66
N ALA A 44 15.09 -22.98 10.39
CA ALA A 44 16.04 -22.13 9.68
C ALA A 44 15.60 -21.89 8.23
N ILE A 45 15.91 -20.70 7.72
CA ILE A 45 15.71 -20.34 6.31
C ILE A 45 17.02 -19.86 5.71
N SER A 46 17.33 -20.37 4.52
CA SER A 46 18.43 -19.87 3.68
C SER A 46 17.88 -18.92 2.63
N ILE A 47 18.44 -17.71 2.54
CA ILE A 47 18.14 -16.77 1.48
C ILE A 47 19.45 -16.45 0.74
N HIS A 48 19.45 -16.65 -0.57
CA HIS A 48 20.57 -16.27 -1.41
C HIS A 48 20.38 -14.82 -1.87
N LEU A 49 21.24 -13.94 -1.38
CA LEU A 49 21.34 -12.54 -1.83
C LEU A 49 22.70 -12.36 -2.51
N GLU A 50 22.80 -11.43 -3.47
CA GLU A 50 24.01 -11.26 -4.30
C GLU A 50 25.19 -10.81 -3.43
N ARG A 51 26.35 -11.47 -3.59
CA ARG A 51 27.59 -11.12 -2.86
C ARG A 51 28.70 -10.79 -3.85
N PRO A 52 29.26 -9.57 -3.85
CA PRO A 52 30.59 -9.34 -4.40
C PRO A 52 31.67 -10.00 -3.49
N GLY A 53 32.86 -10.27 -4.03
CA GLY A 53 33.96 -11.02 -3.39
C GLY A 53 34.46 -10.52 -2.00
N SER A 54 35.38 -11.29 -1.38
CA SER A 54 35.40 -11.63 0.06
C SER A 54 36.19 -10.74 1.05
N ASP A 55 35.84 -11.00 2.34
CA ASP A 55 36.58 -10.91 3.62
C ASP A 55 37.19 -9.59 4.12
N CYS A 56 36.91 -9.18 5.37
CA CYS A 56 37.56 -9.62 6.63
C CYS A 56 37.20 -8.69 7.82
N GLY A 57 37.44 -9.16 9.07
CA GLY A 57 37.41 -8.38 10.34
C GLY A 57 37.11 -9.27 11.57
N LYS A 58 37.21 -8.82 12.84
CA LYS A 58 36.99 -9.64 14.06
C LYS A 58 35.68 -9.32 14.82
N ALA A 59 34.83 -10.34 14.96
CA ALA A 59 33.69 -10.49 15.89
C ALA A 59 33.65 -11.95 16.35
N GLY A 60 32.78 -12.26 17.31
CA GLY A 60 32.54 -13.64 17.75
C GLY A 60 32.11 -14.51 16.57
N GLU A 61 32.78 -15.64 16.39
CA GLU A 61 32.49 -16.60 15.33
C GLU A 61 31.71 -17.77 15.91
N VAL A 62 30.54 -18.05 15.33
CA VAL A 62 29.74 -19.23 15.66
C VAL A 62 29.89 -20.27 14.56
N GLN A 63 30.15 -21.51 14.97
CA GLN A 63 30.02 -22.69 14.13
C GLN A 63 28.84 -23.52 14.62
N LEU A 64 27.85 -23.72 13.75
CA LEU A 64 26.64 -24.48 14.04
C LEU A 64 26.54 -25.66 13.09
N VAL A 65 26.34 -26.85 13.66
CA VAL A 65 26.11 -28.09 12.90
C VAL A 65 24.72 -28.60 13.27
N MET A 66 23.82 -28.68 12.30
CA MET A 66 22.44 -29.11 12.51
C MET A 66 22.16 -30.36 11.69
N LYS A 67 21.43 -31.31 12.27
CA LYS A 67 20.82 -32.40 11.51
C LYS A 67 19.55 -31.87 10.83
N ILE A 68 19.41 -32.14 9.55
CA ILE A 68 18.20 -31.77 8.80
C ILE A 68 17.19 -32.90 8.94
N ASP A 69 16.09 -32.64 9.65
CA ASP A 69 14.95 -33.56 9.73
C ASP A 69 13.95 -33.30 8.59
N GLN A 70 13.73 -32.03 8.22
CA GLN A 70 12.85 -31.63 7.12
C GLN A 70 13.43 -30.46 6.32
N SER A 71 13.08 -30.38 5.03
CA SER A 71 13.44 -29.24 4.16
C SER A 71 12.31 -28.99 3.17
N LEU A 72 11.84 -27.74 3.11
CA LEU A 72 10.76 -27.30 2.25
C LEU A 72 11.20 -26.10 1.40
N GLY A 73 10.72 -26.06 0.16
CA GLY A 73 10.97 -24.94 -0.75
C GLY A 73 10.13 -23.71 -0.38
N ASN A 74 10.78 -22.56 -0.22
CA ASN A 74 10.10 -21.28 -0.02
C ASN A 74 9.73 -20.60 -1.34
N CYS A 75 8.68 -19.78 -1.30
CA CYS A 75 8.22 -19.03 -2.45
C CYS A 75 9.07 -17.77 -2.67
N PRO A 76 9.61 -17.52 -3.88
CA PRO A 76 10.48 -16.37 -4.13
C PRO A 76 9.73 -15.05 -4.34
N LYS A 77 8.39 -15.07 -4.43
CA LYS A 77 7.57 -13.94 -4.90
C LYS A 77 7.93 -12.63 -4.23
N TYR A 78 8.01 -12.55 -2.91
CA TYR A 78 8.08 -11.24 -2.22
C TYR A 78 9.49 -10.86 -1.76
N ILE A 79 10.53 -11.48 -2.32
CA ILE A 79 11.92 -11.19 -1.96
C ILE A 79 12.42 -9.99 -2.77
N ASN A 80 12.73 -8.88 -2.09
CA ASN A 80 13.44 -7.76 -2.70
C ASN A 80 14.94 -8.10 -2.79
N LYS A 81 15.52 -7.97 -3.98
CA LYS A 81 16.92 -8.29 -4.26
C LYS A 81 17.83 -7.23 -3.64
N LYS A 82 18.86 -7.72 -2.94
CA LYS A 82 19.89 -6.89 -2.34
C LYS A 82 21.28 -7.43 -2.67
N THR A 83 22.22 -6.52 -2.89
CA THR A 83 23.65 -6.81 -2.86
C THR A 83 24.13 -6.70 -1.42
N ILE A 84 24.64 -7.81 -0.88
CA ILE A 84 25.09 -7.92 0.50
C ILE A 84 26.60 -7.74 0.60
N THR A 85 27.04 -6.92 1.54
CA THR A 85 28.44 -6.71 1.88
C THR A 85 28.70 -7.12 3.32
N SER A 86 29.78 -7.85 3.58
CA SER A 86 30.19 -8.23 4.94
C SER A 86 30.45 -6.98 5.81
N HIS A 87 30.13 -7.05 7.10
CA HIS A 87 30.36 -5.97 8.05
C HIS A 87 30.73 -6.53 9.42
N GLU A 88 31.55 -5.83 10.19
CA GLU A 88 31.87 -6.21 11.57
C GLU A 88 30.79 -5.74 12.54
N PRO A 89 30.00 -6.63 13.16
CA PRO A 89 28.98 -6.18 14.10
C PRO A 89 29.64 -5.51 15.32
N SER A 90 29.13 -4.34 15.69
CA SER A 90 29.50 -3.61 16.89
C SER A 90 28.23 -3.35 17.72
N PRO A 91 27.62 -4.42 18.27
CA PRO A 91 26.26 -4.38 18.76
C PRO A 91 26.12 -3.47 19.98
N ARG A 92 25.06 -2.65 19.99
CA ARG A 92 24.67 -1.85 21.16
C ARG A 92 23.18 -2.01 21.42
N LEU A 93 22.82 -2.48 22.62
CA LEU A 93 21.41 -2.56 23.02
C LEU A 93 20.84 -1.15 23.23
N ILE A 94 19.82 -0.80 22.46
CA ILE A 94 19.15 0.50 22.50
C ILE A 94 17.91 0.46 23.39
N SER A 95 17.09 -0.58 23.26
CA SER A 95 15.84 -0.70 24.03
C SER A 95 15.41 -2.15 24.20
N THR A 96 14.67 -2.41 25.28
CA THR A 96 13.99 -3.70 25.55
C THR A 96 12.48 -3.55 25.79
N ALA A 97 11.94 -2.35 25.59
CA ALA A 97 10.55 -2.03 25.92
C ALA A 97 9.56 -2.71 24.95
N THR A 98 8.52 -3.33 25.51
CA THR A 98 7.41 -3.95 24.74
C THR A 98 6.42 -2.94 24.19
N HIS A 99 6.40 -1.74 24.78
CA HIS A 99 5.87 -0.54 24.16
C HIS A 99 7.00 0.11 23.35
N LEU A 100 6.96 -0.08 22.03
CA LEU A 100 8.07 0.22 21.14
C LEU A 100 8.41 1.72 21.12
N THR A 101 9.72 1.99 21.08
CA THR A 101 10.24 3.36 20.92
C THR A 101 10.03 3.85 19.48
N ALA A 102 10.14 5.16 19.27
CA ALA A 102 9.99 5.75 17.94
C ALA A 102 10.99 5.16 16.93
N GLU A 103 12.21 4.87 17.35
CA GLU A 103 13.27 4.27 16.53
C GLU A 103 12.90 2.84 16.09
N ALA A 104 12.33 2.03 16.99
CA ALA A 104 11.87 0.68 16.67
C ALA A 104 10.69 0.70 15.69
N ILE A 105 9.75 1.63 15.89
CA ILE A 105 8.60 1.81 14.98
C ILE A 105 9.08 2.27 13.60
N GLU A 106 10.04 3.19 13.54
CA GLU A 106 10.60 3.67 12.28
C GLU A 106 11.36 2.56 11.54
N LEU A 107 12.09 1.71 12.26
CA LEU A 107 12.71 0.51 11.69
C LEU A 107 11.65 -0.39 11.04
N ILE A 108 10.56 -0.70 11.76
CA ILE A 108 9.44 -1.49 11.22
C ILE A 108 8.85 -0.83 9.98
N ARG A 109 8.67 0.50 10.00
CA ARG A 109 8.07 1.26 8.89
C ARG A 109 8.94 1.22 7.63
N GLN A 110 10.26 1.23 7.77
CA GLN A 110 11.20 1.18 6.65
C GLN A 110 11.49 -0.25 6.18
N ALA A 111 11.27 -1.24 7.03
CA ALA A 111 11.54 -2.64 6.72
C ALA A 111 10.73 -3.10 5.50
N ASP A 112 11.45 -3.70 4.56
CA ASP A 112 10.86 -4.35 3.39
C ASP A 112 10.77 -5.87 3.57
N SER A 113 11.21 -6.36 4.73
CA SER A 113 11.10 -7.76 5.14
C SER A 113 11.32 -7.96 6.63
N PHE A 114 10.85 -9.10 7.13
CA PHE A 114 11.16 -9.64 8.44
C PHE A 114 11.18 -11.17 8.41
N PHE A 115 11.75 -11.77 9.44
CA PHE A 115 11.78 -13.21 9.65
C PHE A 115 10.85 -13.57 10.80
N VAL A 116 10.11 -14.67 10.65
CA VAL A 116 9.17 -15.17 11.65
C VAL A 116 9.50 -16.61 12.00
N ALA A 117 9.76 -16.85 13.28
CA ALA A 117 9.90 -18.17 13.86
C ALA A 117 8.56 -18.57 14.50
N SER A 118 8.13 -19.81 14.25
CA SER A 118 6.89 -20.39 14.75
C SER A 118 7.11 -21.87 15.07
N ALA A 119 6.27 -22.47 15.91
CA ALA A 119 6.40 -23.86 16.31
C ALA A 119 5.07 -24.61 16.26
N HIS A 120 5.13 -25.90 15.94
CA HIS A 120 4.03 -26.84 16.13
C HIS A 120 4.21 -27.49 17.50
N ALA A 121 3.72 -26.83 18.55
CA ALA A 121 3.87 -27.27 19.94
C ALA A 121 5.35 -27.61 20.28
N HIS A 122 5.63 -28.88 20.57
CA HIS A 122 6.98 -29.39 20.85
C HIS A 122 7.47 -30.39 19.77
N GLU A 123 6.79 -30.44 18.62
CA GLU A 123 7.03 -31.44 17.57
C GLU A 123 7.91 -30.91 16.44
N ASP A 124 7.67 -29.67 16.00
CA ASP A 124 8.40 -29.07 14.88
C ASP A 124 8.52 -27.54 15.02
N MET A 125 9.44 -26.93 14.29
CA MET A 125 9.69 -25.50 14.27
C MET A 125 10.01 -24.99 12.86
N ASP A 126 9.35 -23.90 12.47
CA ASP A 126 9.54 -23.23 11.18
C ASP A 126 10.18 -21.85 11.40
N CYS A 127 11.03 -21.46 10.45
CA CYS A 127 11.49 -20.08 10.32
C CYS A 127 11.25 -19.65 8.88
N ASN A 128 10.51 -18.56 8.71
CA ASN A 128 10.07 -18.12 7.40
C ASN A 128 10.35 -16.65 7.16
N TYR A 129 10.31 -16.26 5.89
CA TYR A 129 10.52 -14.89 5.43
C TYR A 129 9.18 -14.27 5.06
N ARG A 130 8.99 -13.01 5.45
CA ARG A 130 7.89 -12.17 4.96
C ARG A 130 8.51 -10.94 4.32
N GLY A 131 8.18 -10.70 3.06
CA GLY A 131 8.68 -9.57 2.30
C GLY A 131 7.55 -8.76 1.69
N GLY A 132 7.83 -7.50 1.38
CA GLY A 132 6.89 -6.57 0.78
C GLY A 132 7.51 -5.20 0.51
N PRO A 133 6.70 -4.20 0.11
CA PRO A 133 7.15 -2.81 0.08
C PRO A 133 7.31 -2.27 1.52
N PRO A 134 8.24 -1.31 1.78
CA PRO A 134 8.31 -0.60 3.05
C PRO A 134 6.94 -0.08 3.50
N GLY A 135 6.61 -0.33 4.77
CA GLY A 135 5.30 0.00 5.33
C GLY A 135 4.24 -1.10 5.19
N PHE A 136 4.57 -2.29 4.69
CA PHE A 136 3.64 -3.43 4.70
C PHE A 136 3.37 -4.00 6.10
N ILE A 137 4.32 -3.81 7.03
CA ILE A 137 4.16 -4.12 8.45
C ILE A 137 3.54 -2.88 9.12
N ARG A 138 2.44 -3.07 9.83
CA ARG A 138 1.70 -2.01 10.51
C ARG A 138 1.89 -2.08 12.00
N VAL A 139 1.97 -0.91 12.61
CA VAL A 139 2.11 -0.76 14.05
C VAL A 139 0.87 -0.04 14.56
N SER A 140 0.18 -0.65 15.54
CA SER A 140 -0.86 0.00 16.32
C SER A 140 -0.36 0.08 17.77
N GLN A 141 -0.13 1.30 18.23
CA GLN A 141 0.37 1.56 19.57
C GLN A 141 -0.63 2.44 20.31
N ALA A 142 -1.01 2.01 21.52
CA ALA A 142 -1.87 2.81 22.38
C ALA A 142 -1.12 4.05 22.91
N GLN A 143 -1.84 5.06 23.38
CA GLN A 143 -1.21 6.17 24.10
C GLN A 143 -0.72 5.77 25.50
N ASP A 144 -1.40 4.78 26.11
CA ASP A 144 -0.99 4.20 27.38
C ASP A 144 0.25 3.32 27.15
N VAL A 145 1.37 3.74 27.75
CA VAL A 145 2.67 3.05 27.65
C VAL A 145 2.70 1.69 28.34
N THR A 146 1.71 1.37 29.16
CA THR A 146 1.58 0.05 29.81
C THR A 146 0.97 -1.00 28.88
N VAL A 147 0.27 -0.56 27.82
CA VAL A 147 -0.29 -1.45 26.80
C VAL A 147 0.80 -1.80 25.79
N PRO A 148 1.08 -3.11 25.56
CA PRO A 148 2.09 -3.52 24.60
C PRO A 148 1.73 -3.14 23.17
N THR A 149 2.75 -2.95 22.34
CA THR A 149 2.55 -2.61 20.93
C THR A 149 1.98 -3.79 20.15
N GLN A 150 0.95 -3.51 19.34
CA GLN A 150 0.38 -4.45 18.38
C GLN A 150 1.01 -4.23 17.01
N ILE A 151 1.41 -5.33 16.37
CA ILE A 151 1.95 -5.36 15.02
C ILE A 151 1.00 -6.18 14.15
N VAL A 152 0.71 -5.72 12.94
CA VAL A 152 -0.16 -6.41 12.00
C VAL A 152 0.51 -6.48 10.64
N TRP A 153 0.51 -7.64 9.99
CA TRP A 153 0.94 -7.76 8.60
C TRP A 153 -0.07 -8.60 7.79
N PRO A 154 -0.21 -8.30 6.49
CA PRO A 154 -1.00 -9.14 5.59
C PRO A 154 -0.26 -10.43 5.27
N GLU A 155 -0.99 -11.52 5.08
CA GLU A 155 -0.46 -12.74 4.46
C GLU A 155 -0.82 -12.72 2.98
N TYR A 156 0.20 -12.79 2.14
CA TYR A 156 0.05 -12.79 0.69
C TYR A 156 -0.11 -14.20 0.14
N SER A 157 -0.66 -14.29 -1.08
CA SER A 157 -0.75 -15.55 -1.82
C SER A 157 0.64 -16.20 -1.89
N GLY A 158 0.81 -17.38 -1.29
CA GLY A 158 2.08 -18.11 -1.23
C GLY A 158 2.10 -19.31 -2.16
N ASN A 159 2.74 -20.38 -1.71
CA ASN A 159 2.70 -21.74 -2.29
C ASN A 159 1.67 -22.65 -1.60
N ASN A 160 0.77 -22.07 -0.78
CA ASN A 160 -0.26 -22.76 0.01
C ASN A 160 0.24 -23.86 0.97
N LEU A 161 1.52 -23.84 1.38
CA LEU A 161 2.02 -24.77 2.40
C LEU A 161 1.53 -24.44 3.82
N TYR A 162 1.19 -23.18 4.09
CA TYR A 162 0.61 -22.68 5.34
C TYR A 162 1.34 -23.10 6.65
N GLN A 163 2.63 -23.49 6.59
CA GLN A 163 3.40 -23.98 7.75
C GLN A 163 3.39 -22.98 8.91
N THR A 164 3.84 -21.75 8.65
CA THR A 164 3.83 -20.70 9.67
C THR A 164 2.42 -20.47 10.22
N LEU A 165 1.39 -20.36 9.37
CA LEU A 165 0.03 -20.06 9.83
C LEU A 165 -0.59 -21.21 10.63
N GLY A 166 -0.38 -22.46 10.22
CA GLY A 166 -0.77 -23.64 10.99
C GLY A 166 -0.10 -23.65 12.36
N ASN A 167 1.20 -23.38 12.40
CA ASN A 167 1.95 -23.24 13.66
C ASN A 167 1.37 -22.15 14.55
N LEU A 168 1.04 -20.97 14.00
CA LEU A 168 0.44 -19.87 14.77
C LEU A 168 -0.99 -20.18 15.27
N VAL A 169 -1.72 -21.08 14.63
CA VAL A 169 -3.03 -21.55 15.13
C VAL A 169 -2.84 -22.53 16.28
N VAL A 170 -1.88 -23.45 16.18
CA VAL A 170 -1.62 -24.46 17.23
C VAL A 170 -0.89 -23.86 18.43
N THR A 171 0.13 -23.05 18.17
CA THR A 171 0.94 -22.34 19.15
C THR A 171 0.88 -20.85 18.82
N PRO A 172 -0.02 -20.08 19.45
CA PRO A 172 -0.24 -18.66 19.15
C PRO A 172 0.88 -17.77 19.69
N LYS A 173 2.12 -18.07 19.31
CA LYS A 173 3.34 -17.38 19.68
C LYS A 173 4.27 -17.31 18.48
N ALA A 174 4.99 -16.21 18.34
CA ALA A 174 6.02 -16.06 17.34
C ALA A 174 7.25 -15.33 17.90
N GLY A 175 8.41 -15.66 17.33
CA GLY A 175 9.59 -14.81 17.37
C GLY A 175 9.73 -14.07 16.05
N ILE A 176 10.04 -12.78 16.07
CA ILE A 176 10.24 -11.96 14.86
C ILE A 176 11.61 -11.31 14.91
N ALA A 177 12.30 -11.27 13.78
CA ALA A 177 13.48 -10.44 13.58
C ALA A 177 13.25 -9.49 12.39
N VAL A 178 13.33 -8.18 12.64
CA VAL A 178 13.21 -7.13 11.63
C VAL A 178 14.60 -6.52 11.41
N PRO A 179 15.30 -6.87 10.32
CA PRO A 179 16.61 -6.32 10.02
C PRO A 179 16.52 -4.97 9.30
N ASN A 180 17.38 -4.03 9.66
CA ASN A 180 17.74 -2.90 8.83
C ASN A 180 19.02 -3.24 8.04
N PHE A 181 18.86 -3.55 6.76
CA PHE A 181 20.00 -3.90 5.91
C PHE A 181 20.94 -2.71 5.63
N ASP A 182 20.48 -1.47 5.74
CA ASP A 182 21.30 -0.28 5.46
C ASP A 182 22.22 0.06 6.63
N THR A 183 21.70 0.01 7.87
CA THR A 183 22.45 0.37 9.08
C THR A 183 23.06 -0.82 9.81
N GLY A 184 22.50 -2.02 9.61
CA GLY A 184 22.84 -3.23 10.37
C GLY A 184 22.11 -3.36 11.69
N ASP A 185 21.18 -2.46 11.99
CA ASP A 185 20.35 -2.56 13.19
C ASP A 185 19.35 -3.70 13.04
N VAL A 186 18.90 -4.26 14.16
CA VAL A 186 17.93 -5.35 14.17
C VAL A 186 17.01 -5.22 15.37
N LEU A 187 15.71 -5.36 15.10
CA LEU A 187 14.68 -5.45 16.12
C LEU A 187 14.25 -6.90 16.27
N TYR A 188 14.49 -7.49 17.44
CA TYR A 188 13.98 -8.80 17.82
C TYR A 188 12.73 -8.64 18.67
N LEU A 189 11.69 -9.44 18.40
CA LEU A 189 10.43 -9.42 19.13
C LEU A 189 9.99 -10.84 19.46
N THR A 190 9.35 -11.02 20.60
CA THR A 190 8.52 -12.20 20.90
C THR A 190 7.12 -11.73 21.21
N GLY A 191 6.11 -12.52 20.85
CA GLY A 191 4.73 -12.06 21.01
C GLY A 191 3.70 -13.16 20.84
N GLU A 192 2.49 -12.84 21.23
CA GLU A 192 1.30 -13.66 21.02
C GLU A 192 0.69 -13.34 19.66
N THR A 193 0.21 -14.35 18.95
CA THR A 193 -0.33 -14.18 17.60
C THR A 193 -1.80 -14.52 17.51
N LYS A 194 -2.50 -13.85 16.60
CA LYS A 194 -3.84 -14.21 16.16
C LYS A 194 -3.90 -14.18 14.63
N VAL A 195 -4.21 -15.32 14.03
CA VAL A 195 -4.50 -15.41 12.59
C VAL A 195 -5.92 -14.88 12.36
N LEU A 196 -6.03 -13.87 11.51
CA LEU A 196 -7.28 -13.20 11.17
C LEU A 196 -7.68 -13.61 9.75
N VAL A 197 -8.92 -14.06 9.55
CA VAL A 197 -9.41 -14.56 8.26
C VAL A 197 -10.70 -13.83 7.87
N GLY A 198 -10.83 -13.51 6.57
CA GLY A 198 -12.03 -12.90 6.00
C GLY A 198 -12.39 -11.57 6.67
N ALA A 199 -13.60 -11.49 7.22
CA ALA A 199 -14.12 -10.28 7.86
C ALA A 199 -13.25 -9.82 9.05
N ASP A 200 -12.69 -10.75 9.83
CA ASP A 200 -11.80 -10.40 10.95
C ASP A 200 -10.51 -9.74 10.46
N ALA A 201 -9.95 -10.21 9.34
CA ALA A 201 -8.79 -9.57 8.73
C ALA A 201 -9.14 -8.18 8.19
N THR A 202 -10.26 -8.06 7.47
CA THR A 202 -10.72 -6.79 6.89
C THR A 202 -11.01 -5.73 7.96
N ARG A 203 -11.52 -6.13 9.13
CA ARG A 203 -11.79 -5.24 10.26
C ARG A 203 -10.52 -4.60 10.84
N VAL A 204 -9.39 -5.30 10.79
CA VAL A 204 -8.11 -4.83 11.35
C VAL A 204 -7.25 -4.18 10.28
N LEU A 205 -7.09 -4.84 9.14
CA LEU A 205 -6.27 -4.43 8.01
C LEU A 205 -7.15 -4.35 6.76
N ALA A 206 -7.45 -3.13 6.32
CA ALA A 206 -8.39 -2.89 5.23
C ALA A 206 -8.00 -3.69 3.97
N ARG A 207 -9.01 -4.22 3.27
CA ARG A 207 -8.86 -4.97 2.01
C ARG A 207 -7.96 -6.21 2.14
N SER A 208 -7.92 -6.82 3.33
CA SER A 208 -7.19 -8.08 3.57
C SER A 208 -8.14 -9.23 3.85
N LYS A 209 -7.94 -10.34 3.13
CA LYS A 209 -8.63 -11.62 3.38
C LYS A 209 -7.91 -12.46 4.44
N LEU A 210 -6.62 -12.20 4.69
CA LEU A 210 -5.78 -12.93 5.64
C LEU A 210 -4.72 -11.98 6.20
N ALA A 211 -4.59 -11.95 7.52
CA ALA A 211 -3.60 -11.15 8.22
C ALA A 211 -3.20 -11.84 9.53
N VAL A 212 -2.06 -11.46 10.08
CA VAL A 212 -1.66 -11.87 11.43
C VAL A 212 -1.57 -10.63 12.30
N SER A 213 -2.22 -10.68 13.46
CA SER A 213 -2.01 -9.74 14.56
C SER A 213 -1.00 -10.33 15.54
N PHE A 214 -0.06 -9.53 15.99
CA PHE A 214 1.00 -9.88 16.92
C PHE A 214 1.03 -8.87 18.07
N THR A 215 0.86 -9.35 19.30
CA THR A 215 0.98 -8.52 20.50
C THR A 215 2.35 -8.75 21.11
N THR A 216 3.13 -7.67 21.22
CA THR A 216 4.51 -7.74 21.71
C THR A 216 4.54 -8.16 23.18
N THR A 217 5.34 -9.17 23.51
CA THR A 217 5.59 -9.65 24.88
C THR A 217 7.05 -9.51 25.30
N GLY A 218 7.95 -9.37 24.32
CA GLY A 218 9.37 -9.07 24.53
C GLY A 218 9.92 -8.33 23.31
N ALA A 219 10.87 -7.43 23.54
CA ALA A 219 11.53 -6.68 22.47
C ALA A 219 13.01 -6.48 22.79
N ARG A 220 13.84 -6.39 21.75
CA ARG A 220 15.24 -5.95 21.80
C ARG A 220 15.57 -5.19 20.52
N LEU A 221 15.78 -3.89 20.63
CA LEU A 221 16.36 -3.08 19.55
C LEU A 221 17.87 -3.05 19.74
N VAL A 222 18.60 -3.60 18.77
CA VAL A 222 20.06 -3.66 18.78
C VAL A 222 20.58 -2.88 17.58
N GLU A 223 21.40 -1.87 17.86
CA GLU A 223 22.12 -1.12 16.85
C GLU A 223 23.34 -1.93 16.37
N ASN A 224 23.59 -1.93 15.06
CA ASN A 224 24.76 -2.56 14.43
C ASN A 224 24.98 -4.04 14.83
N GLY A 225 23.90 -4.81 14.99
CA GLY A 225 23.95 -6.23 15.36
C GLY A 225 24.21 -7.17 14.19
N LEU A 226 23.87 -6.77 12.96
CA LEU A 226 24.01 -7.64 11.79
C LEU A 226 25.45 -7.67 11.25
N PRO A 227 25.98 -8.87 10.91
CA PRO A 227 27.33 -9.04 10.37
C PRO A 227 27.43 -8.72 8.87
N PHE A 228 26.46 -7.98 8.33
CA PHE A 228 26.41 -7.58 6.94
C PHE A 228 25.57 -6.32 6.74
N ARG A 229 25.69 -5.71 5.56
CA ARG A 229 24.82 -4.67 5.03
C ARG A 229 24.23 -5.11 3.71
N GLY A 230 23.14 -4.48 3.28
CA GLY A 230 22.48 -4.79 2.03
C GLY A 230 21.92 -3.56 1.36
N LYS A 231 22.27 -3.35 0.09
CA LYS A 231 21.67 -2.31 -0.76
C LYS A 231 20.79 -2.96 -1.80
N LEU A 232 19.64 -2.36 -2.11
CA LEU A 232 18.82 -2.80 -3.24
C LEU A 232 19.66 -2.81 -4.52
N THR A 233 19.44 -3.82 -5.36
CA THR A 233 20.16 -3.90 -6.64
C THR A 233 19.69 -2.79 -7.58
N ASP A 234 20.62 -2.25 -8.38
CA ASP A 234 20.30 -1.22 -9.39
C ASP A 234 19.83 -1.84 -10.71
N ASP A 235 19.04 -2.92 -10.63
CA ASP A 235 18.44 -3.54 -11.82
C ASP A 235 17.23 -2.72 -12.31
N ARG A 236 16.58 -3.15 -13.40
CA ARG A 236 15.39 -2.46 -13.94
C ARG A 236 14.25 -2.32 -12.93
N SER A 237 14.19 -3.22 -11.94
CA SER A 237 13.20 -3.19 -10.86
C SER A 237 13.68 -2.42 -9.63
N GLN A 238 14.90 -1.87 -9.66
CA GLN A 238 15.55 -1.23 -8.52
C GLN A 238 15.55 -2.15 -7.29
N GLY A 239 15.77 -3.45 -7.54
CA GLY A 239 15.78 -4.51 -6.54
C GLY A 239 14.41 -4.85 -5.95
N ARG A 240 13.33 -4.19 -6.36
CA ARG A 240 11.98 -4.49 -5.87
C ARG A 240 11.41 -5.70 -6.57
N SER A 241 10.77 -6.58 -5.80
CA SER A 241 10.03 -7.67 -6.41
C SER A 241 8.88 -7.14 -7.28
N PRO A 242 8.67 -7.68 -8.49
CA PRO A 242 7.50 -7.37 -9.31
C PRO A 242 6.19 -7.87 -8.68
N TYR A 243 6.26 -8.78 -7.70
CA TYR A 243 5.11 -9.29 -6.95
C TYR A 243 4.76 -8.46 -5.72
N ASN A 244 5.53 -7.40 -5.38
CA ASN A 244 5.24 -6.58 -4.22
C ASN A 244 3.79 -6.06 -4.26
N PRO A 245 2.95 -6.43 -3.27
CA PRO A 245 1.57 -5.98 -3.25
C PRO A 245 1.47 -4.50 -2.93
N ARG A 246 0.28 -3.93 -3.17
CA ARG A 246 -0.03 -2.60 -2.65
C ARG A 246 -0.04 -2.62 -1.13
N ILE A 247 0.43 -1.53 -0.56
CA ILE A 247 0.41 -1.29 0.89
C ILE A 247 -1.04 -1.25 1.37
N ARG A 248 -1.38 -2.06 2.39
CA ARG A 248 -2.70 -2.09 3.05
C ARG A 248 -2.59 -1.38 4.39
N TYR A 249 -3.58 -0.57 4.75
CA TYR A 249 -3.58 0.24 5.98
C TYR A 249 -4.44 -0.42 7.06
N LEU A 250 -4.12 -0.15 8.32
CA LEU A 250 -5.02 -0.50 9.41
C LEU A 250 -6.33 0.26 9.23
N ALA A 251 -7.45 -0.37 9.58
CA ALA A 251 -8.76 0.27 9.50
C ALA A 251 -8.85 1.55 10.37
N VAL A 252 -8.03 1.65 11.42
CA VAL A 252 -7.91 2.85 12.26
C VAL A 252 -7.03 3.95 11.66
N GLU A 253 -6.09 3.59 10.77
CA GLU A 253 -5.23 4.57 10.07
C GLU A 253 -6.00 5.24 8.93
N LYS A 254 -6.73 4.42 8.16
CA LYS A 254 -7.56 4.85 7.04
C LYS A 254 -8.88 4.08 7.10
N PRO A 255 -9.93 4.65 7.72
CA PRO A 255 -11.24 4.04 7.74
C PRO A 255 -11.71 3.80 6.30
N ASP A 256 -12.10 2.57 5.99
CA ASP A 256 -12.81 2.29 4.75
C ASP A 256 -14.24 2.84 4.88
N GLU A 257 -14.49 4.00 4.27
CA GLU A 257 -15.78 4.68 4.28
C GLU A 257 -16.91 3.77 3.74
N PHE A 258 -16.57 2.79 2.91
CA PHE A 258 -17.51 1.87 2.28
C PHE A 258 -17.69 0.55 3.05
N ALA A 259 -16.79 0.20 3.98
CA ALA A 259 -16.92 -1.00 4.80
C ALA A 259 -18.06 -0.91 5.83
N ARG A 260 -18.52 0.29 6.20
CA ARG A 260 -19.57 0.49 7.22
C ARG A 260 -21.00 0.21 6.74
N ARG A 261 -21.23 0.04 5.42
CA ARG A 261 -22.58 -0.23 4.88
C ARG A 261 -23.01 -1.69 4.96
N SER A 262 -22.11 -2.64 5.26
CA SER A 262 -22.44 -4.07 5.43
C SER A 262 -22.84 -4.44 6.87
N LYS A 263 -23.59 -3.59 7.58
CA LYS A 263 -24.05 -3.88 8.96
C LYS A 263 -25.17 -4.95 9.03
N GLN A 264 -25.74 -5.36 7.90
CA GLN A 264 -26.73 -6.44 7.86
C GLN A 264 -26.10 -7.85 7.70
N ASP A 265 -24.81 -7.96 7.40
CA ASP A 265 -24.18 -9.26 7.07
C ASP A 265 -23.54 -9.98 8.29
N GLU A 266 -23.52 -9.36 9.47
CA GLU A 266 -22.86 -9.93 10.66
C GLU A 266 -23.63 -11.13 11.27
N GLY A 267 -24.89 -11.36 10.87
CA GLY A 267 -25.72 -12.48 11.36
C GLY A 267 -25.62 -13.78 10.53
N GLU A 268 -25.18 -13.73 9.28
CA GLU A 268 -25.34 -14.87 8.34
C GLU A 268 -24.02 -15.57 7.97
N ALA A 269 -22.86 -14.99 8.29
CA ALA A 269 -21.55 -15.60 8.02
C ALA A 269 -21.26 -16.88 8.85
N ALA A 270 -22.03 -17.15 9.91
CA ALA A 270 -21.92 -18.38 10.71
C ALA A 270 -22.48 -19.63 10.02
N ALA A 271 -23.18 -19.49 8.89
CA ALA A 271 -23.96 -20.57 8.28
C ALA A 271 -23.59 -20.88 6.82
N GLY A 272 -22.32 -20.75 6.40
CA GLY A 272 -21.80 -21.37 5.16
C GLY A 272 -22.56 -21.10 3.85
N ARG A 273 -23.44 -20.08 3.82
CA ARG A 273 -24.20 -19.62 2.67
C ARG A 273 -23.78 -18.19 2.39
N ARG A 274 -23.52 -17.90 1.12
CA ARG A 274 -23.08 -16.59 0.63
C ARG A 274 -24.20 -15.58 0.88
N ALA A 275 -24.11 -14.79 1.94
CA ALA A 275 -24.91 -13.57 2.07
C ALA A 275 -24.39 -12.59 1.00
N VAL A 276 -25.22 -12.31 0.00
CA VAL A 276 -24.98 -11.28 -1.02
C VAL A 276 -26.07 -10.24 -0.80
N PRO A 277 -25.79 -9.07 -0.19
CA PRO A 277 -26.72 -7.96 -0.31
C PRO A 277 -26.81 -7.57 -1.79
N PRO A 278 -27.95 -7.02 -2.27
CA PRO A 278 -28.01 -6.50 -3.62
C PRO A 278 -26.95 -5.41 -3.78
N GLN A 279 -25.81 -5.78 -4.34
CA GLN A 279 -24.80 -4.81 -4.73
C GLN A 279 -25.38 -4.11 -5.94
N VAL A 280 -25.69 -2.83 -5.78
CA VAL A 280 -26.01 -1.95 -6.90
C VAL A 280 -24.92 -2.14 -7.95
N ARG A 281 -25.31 -2.42 -9.20
CA ARG A 281 -24.37 -2.63 -10.29
C ARG A 281 -24.35 -1.41 -11.19
N ALA A 282 -23.21 -1.19 -11.83
CA ALA A 282 -23.00 -0.15 -12.80
C ALA A 282 -22.65 -0.78 -14.15
N LYS A 283 -23.51 -0.57 -15.15
CA LYS A 283 -23.28 -1.02 -16.52
C LYS A 283 -22.56 0.06 -17.31
N LEU A 284 -21.48 -0.29 -18.01
CA LEU A 284 -20.81 0.62 -18.92
C LEU A 284 -21.68 0.88 -20.15
N ILE A 285 -22.16 2.11 -20.32
CA ILE A 285 -23.04 2.51 -21.42
C ILE A 285 -22.39 3.49 -22.40
N GLY A 286 -21.24 4.07 -22.05
CA GLY A 286 -20.54 5.02 -22.90
C GLY A 286 -19.05 5.01 -22.67
N LYS A 287 -18.24 5.14 -23.73
CA LYS A 287 -16.80 5.29 -23.64
C LYS A 287 -16.27 6.29 -24.66
N THR A 288 -15.58 7.31 -24.18
CA THR A 288 -14.91 8.30 -25.03
C THR A 288 -13.40 8.25 -24.80
N THR A 289 -12.66 7.90 -25.86
CA THR A 289 -11.19 7.93 -25.84
C THR A 289 -10.72 9.38 -25.95
N LEU A 290 -10.10 9.91 -24.89
CA LEU A 290 -9.58 11.29 -24.86
C LEU A 290 -8.12 11.34 -25.30
N THR A 291 -7.34 10.34 -24.90
CA THR A 291 -5.94 10.13 -25.28
C THR A 291 -5.69 8.63 -25.37
N PRO A 292 -4.53 8.17 -25.92
CA PRO A 292 -4.22 6.75 -25.93
C PRO A 292 -4.33 6.08 -24.56
N THR A 293 -4.12 6.82 -23.45
CA THR A 293 -4.12 6.26 -22.09
C THR A 293 -5.19 6.85 -21.18
N ILE A 294 -6.05 7.75 -21.66
CA ILE A 294 -7.12 8.38 -20.86
C ILE A 294 -8.44 8.21 -21.58
N ASN A 295 -9.42 7.66 -20.87
CA ASN A 295 -10.78 7.49 -21.37
C ASN A 295 -11.77 8.07 -20.37
N ARG A 296 -12.89 8.59 -20.88
CA ARG A 296 -14.07 8.88 -20.09
C ARG A 296 -15.05 7.72 -20.24
N TYR A 297 -15.59 7.23 -19.13
CA TYR A 297 -16.54 6.14 -19.08
C TYR A 297 -17.84 6.64 -18.47
N ARG A 298 -18.96 6.30 -19.10
CA ARG A 298 -20.30 6.59 -18.62
C ARG A 298 -20.95 5.29 -18.17
N PHE A 299 -21.39 5.26 -16.93
CA PHE A 299 -22.04 4.11 -16.31
C PHE A 299 -23.49 4.45 -15.99
N ALA A 300 -24.37 3.46 -16.14
CA ALA A 300 -25.75 3.50 -15.68
C ALA A 300 -25.90 2.54 -14.49
N LEU A 301 -26.52 3.00 -13.42
CA LEU A 301 -26.88 2.16 -12.29
C LEU A 301 -28.12 1.31 -12.63
N ASP A 302 -28.12 0.05 -12.19
CA ASP A 302 -29.23 -0.89 -12.42
C ASP A 302 -30.44 -0.62 -11.50
N ASP A 303 -30.20 0.00 -10.34
CA ASP A 303 -31.23 0.39 -9.39
C ASP A 303 -31.12 1.89 -9.03
N VAL A 304 -32.15 2.66 -9.38
CA VAL A 304 -32.24 4.11 -9.12
C VAL A 304 -32.54 4.40 -7.64
N SER A 305 -33.09 3.44 -6.89
CA SER A 305 -33.31 3.61 -5.44
C SER A 305 -32.00 3.67 -4.64
N ALA A 306 -30.89 3.22 -5.23
CA ALA A 306 -29.53 3.40 -4.72
C ALA A 306 -29.13 4.87 -4.51
N TRP A 307 -29.85 5.82 -5.12
CA TRP A 307 -29.61 7.26 -4.95
C TRP A 307 -30.10 7.80 -3.61
N ASP A 308 -31.21 7.28 -3.10
CA ASP A 308 -31.82 7.76 -1.86
C ASP A 308 -30.95 7.35 -0.64
N ASP A 309 -30.46 6.11 -0.64
CA ASP A 309 -29.59 5.52 0.41
C ASP A 309 -28.08 5.62 0.09
N GLY A 310 -27.64 6.84 -0.24
CA GLY A 310 -26.22 7.19 -0.28
C GLY A 310 -25.55 7.03 -1.64
N GLY A 311 -26.29 7.32 -2.72
CA GLY A 311 -25.74 7.55 -4.06
C GLY A 311 -25.01 8.88 -4.21
N LEU A 312 -24.77 9.30 -5.44
CA LEU A 312 -24.07 10.54 -5.78
C LEU A 312 -24.97 11.75 -5.46
N LYS A 313 -24.67 12.49 -4.40
CA LYS A 313 -25.48 13.62 -3.91
C LYS A 313 -24.82 14.97 -4.13
N LYS A 314 -23.48 15.01 -4.14
CA LYS A 314 -22.71 16.25 -4.25
C LYS A 314 -21.70 16.15 -5.40
N PRO A 315 -21.49 17.24 -6.15
CA PRO A 315 -20.33 17.37 -7.01
C PRO A 315 -19.01 17.10 -6.28
N GLY A 316 -18.04 16.49 -6.96
CA GLY A 316 -16.71 16.22 -6.40
C GLY A 316 -16.61 14.94 -5.55
N GLN A 317 -17.70 14.18 -5.42
CA GLN A 317 -17.66 12.84 -4.84
C GLN A 317 -16.91 11.85 -5.72
N HIS A 318 -16.44 10.77 -5.10
CA HIS A 318 -15.87 9.61 -5.77
C HIS A 318 -16.77 8.39 -5.63
N VAL A 319 -16.59 7.44 -6.53
CA VAL A 319 -17.27 6.13 -6.52
C VAL A 319 -16.24 5.02 -6.33
N ALA A 320 -16.55 4.06 -5.46
CA ALA A 320 -15.77 2.83 -5.31
C ALA A 320 -16.42 1.71 -6.12
N LEU A 321 -15.69 1.15 -7.07
CA LEU A 321 -16.14 0.11 -7.99
C LEU A 321 -15.35 -1.19 -7.76
N ASP A 322 -16.06 -2.31 -7.79
CA ASP A 322 -15.52 -3.66 -7.61
C ASP A 322 -15.46 -4.39 -8.95
N PHE A 323 -14.24 -4.70 -9.40
CA PHE A 323 -13.97 -5.40 -10.66
C PHE A 323 -13.57 -6.86 -10.44
N SER A 324 -13.69 -7.39 -9.22
CA SER A 324 -13.22 -8.73 -8.89
C SER A 324 -13.98 -9.82 -9.66
N GLU A 325 -15.28 -9.67 -9.94
CA GLU A 325 -16.04 -10.63 -10.76
C GLU A 325 -15.48 -10.79 -12.18
N GLU A 326 -14.84 -9.76 -12.72
CA GLU A 326 -14.29 -9.73 -14.07
C GLU A 326 -12.80 -10.11 -14.13
N LEU A 327 -12.07 -9.91 -13.03
CA LEU A 327 -10.61 -9.95 -13.01
C LEU A 327 -10.00 -10.99 -12.07
N ASP A 328 -10.72 -11.42 -11.04
CA ASP A 328 -10.26 -12.43 -10.10
C ASP A 328 -10.35 -13.82 -10.76
N MET A 329 -9.19 -14.34 -11.17
CA MET A 329 -9.05 -15.66 -11.77
C MET A 329 -8.81 -16.75 -10.71
N GLY A 330 -8.95 -16.42 -9.43
CA GLY A 330 -8.63 -17.31 -8.33
C GLY A 330 -7.12 -17.46 -8.11
N TYR A 331 -6.75 -18.52 -7.39
CA TYR A 331 -5.37 -18.76 -7.01
C TYR A 331 -4.50 -19.13 -8.23
N SER A 332 -3.38 -18.42 -8.38
CA SER A 332 -2.22 -18.90 -9.11
C SER A 332 -0.98 -18.80 -8.22
N HIS A 333 -0.11 -19.82 -8.29
CA HIS A 333 1.14 -19.78 -7.54
C HIS A 333 2.05 -18.66 -8.07
N MET A 334 2.32 -18.64 -9.38
CA MET A 334 3.10 -17.60 -10.06
C MET A 334 2.28 -17.01 -11.21
N ARG A 335 2.52 -15.74 -11.53
CA ARG A 335 1.86 -15.05 -12.63
C ARG A 335 2.81 -14.02 -13.21
N ASP A 336 3.86 -14.50 -13.86
CA ASP A 336 4.96 -13.64 -14.33
C ASP A 336 4.51 -12.62 -15.39
N ASP A 337 3.40 -12.87 -16.09
CA ASP A 337 2.74 -11.96 -17.03
C ASP A 337 1.97 -10.81 -16.34
N ASP A 338 1.49 -11.02 -15.12
CA ASP A 338 0.78 -10.03 -14.32
C ASP A 338 0.94 -10.29 -12.80
N PRO A 339 2.15 -10.06 -12.27
CA PRO A 339 2.50 -10.43 -10.90
C PRO A 339 1.73 -9.63 -9.86
N THR A 340 1.36 -8.39 -10.21
CA THR A 340 0.64 -7.47 -9.33
C THR A 340 -0.80 -7.90 -9.04
N SER A 341 -1.41 -8.70 -9.92
CA SER A 341 -2.78 -9.16 -9.77
C SER A 341 -2.97 -10.22 -8.66
N LEU A 342 -1.92 -10.93 -8.24
CA LEU A 342 -2.05 -12.05 -7.28
C LEU A 342 -2.59 -11.64 -5.90
N ASN A 343 -2.37 -10.39 -5.49
CA ASN A 343 -2.81 -9.85 -4.20
C ASN A 343 -3.67 -8.59 -4.35
N ASP A 344 -4.14 -8.32 -5.56
CA ASP A 344 -5.01 -7.19 -5.85
C ASP A 344 -6.43 -7.48 -5.35
N ASP A 345 -7.09 -6.47 -4.81
CA ASP A 345 -8.50 -6.55 -4.43
C ASP A 345 -9.44 -6.24 -5.62
N PHE A 346 -8.87 -5.72 -6.72
CA PHE A 346 -9.57 -5.22 -7.89
C PHE A 346 -10.62 -4.14 -7.59
N VAL A 347 -10.58 -3.53 -6.40
CA VAL A 347 -11.45 -2.42 -6.02
C VAL A 347 -10.74 -1.11 -6.33
N ARG A 348 -11.42 -0.19 -7.02
CA ARG A 348 -10.85 1.12 -7.36
C ARG A 348 -11.83 2.23 -7.06
N THR A 349 -11.28 3.31 -6.52
CA THR A 349 -12.01 4.54 -6.26
C THR A 349 -11.69 5.56 -7.35
N PHE A 350 -12.72 6.17 -7.94
CA PHE A 350 -12.58 7.17 -8.99
C PHE A 350 -13.41 8.41 -8.66
N THR A 351 -12.85 9.61 -8.82
CA THR A 351 -13.65 10.84 -8.79
C THR A 351 -14.70 10.78 -9.90
N VAL A 352 -15.95 11.08 -9.54
CA VAL A 352 -17.03 11.23 -10.50
C VAL A 352 -16.83 12.56 -11.24
N SER A 353 -16.77 12.52 -12.57
CA SER A 353 -16.53 13.68 -13.43
C SER A 353 -17.81 14.34 -13.96
N SER A 354 -18.98 13.76 -13.72
CA SER A 354 -20.29 14.35 -14.02
C SER A 354 -20.91 14.99 -12.77
N ALA A 355 -21.81 15.96 -12.96
CA ALA A 355 -22.60 16.49 -11.86
C ALA A 355 -23.68 15.47 -11.41
N PRO A 356 -24.07 15.45 -10.12
CA PRO A 356 -25.19 14.64 -9.66
C PRO A 356 -26.48 14.95 -10.44
N GLY A 357 -27.20 13.91 -10.88
CA GLY A 357 -28.48 14.05 -11.58
C GLY A 357 -28.40 14.66 -12.98
N SER A 358 -27.20 14.93 -13.52
CA SER A 358 -27.07 15.58 -14.84
C SER A 358 -27.17 14.62 -16.03
N LEU A 359 -27.12 13.30 -15.79
CA LEU A 359 -27.11 12.26 -16.82
C LEU A 359 -28.15 11.19 -16.51
N GLY A 360 -28.64 10.51 -17.55
CA GLY A 360 -29.77 9.58 -17.44
C GLY A 360 -31.12 10.29 -17.47
N ARG A 361 -32.21 9.53 -17.63
CA ARG A 361 -33.57 10.12 -17.63
C ARG A 361 -34.03 10.50 -16.22
N HIS A 362 -33.50 9.80 -15.23
CA HIS A 362 -33.85 9.90 -13.82
C HIS A 362 -32.62 10.25 -12.96
N GLY A 363 -31.51 10.64 -13.57
CA GLY A 363 -30.28 10.95 -12.85
C GLY A 363 -29.41 9.73 -12.56
N GLU A 364 -29.71 8.57 -13.12
CA GLU A 364 -29.16 7.25 -12.79
C GLU A 364 -27.76 6.96 -13.34
N GLU A 365 -27.16 7.93 -14.02
CA GLU A 365 -25.91 7.75 -14.73
C GLU A 365 -24.82 8.68 -14.20
N PHE A 366 -23.58 8.21 -14.28
CA PHE A 366 -22.42 9.00 -13.90
C PHE A 366 -21.24 8.75 -14.84
N GLU A 367 -20.34 9.73 -14.91
CA GLU A 367 -19.09 9.62 -15.66
C GLU A 367 -17.88 9.55 -14.73
N ILE A 368 -16.88 8.77 -15.13
CA ILE A 368 -15.53 8.81 -14.54
C ILE A 368 -14.51 9.04 -15.67
N THR A 369 -13.45 9.79 -15.39
CA THR A 369 -12.33 9.96 -16.32
C THR A 369 -11.09 9.29 -15.76
N VAL A 370 -10.59 8.28 -16.47
CA VAL A 370 -9.61 7.33 -15.94
C VAL A 370 -8.38 7.26 -16.83
N ARG A 371 -7.20 7.27 -16.20
CA ARG A 371 -5.93 6.95 -16.85
C ARG A 371 -5.60 5.46 -16.65
N ALA A 372 -5.22 4.78 -17.73
CA ALA A 372 -4.69 3.42 -17.67
C ALA A 372 -3.28 3.41 -17.05
N VAL A 373 -3.17 2.86 -15.83
CA VAL A 373 -1.92 2.78 -15.04
C VAL A 373 -1.72 1.47 -14.28
N GLY A 374 -2.73 0.60 -14.24
CA GLY A 374 -2.64 -0.71 -13.58
C GLY A 374 -3.78 -1.62 -14.00
N ARG A 375 -3.73 -2.88 -13.54
CA ARG A 375 -4.54 -3.99 -14.07
C ARG A 375 -6.01 -3.65 -14.36
N VAL A 376 -6.73 -3.14 -13.37
CA VAL A 376 -8.15 -2.74 -13.52
C VAL A 376 -8.33 -1.70 -14.63
N THR A 377 -7.57 -0.61 -14.58
CA THR A 377 -7.70 0.51 -15.53
C THR A 377 -7.20 0.17 -16.94
N GLU A 378 -6.22 -0.73 -17.06
CA GLU A 378 -5.75 -1.25 -18.35
C GLU A 378 -6.78 -2.20 -18.96
N TRP A 379 -7.36 -3.10 -18.17
CA TRP A 379 -8.46 -3.94 -18.63
C TRP A 379 -9.63 -3.09 -19.10
N LEU A 380 -10.07 -2.10 -18.30
CA LEU A 380 -11.17 -1.21 -18.63
C LEU A 380 -10.91 -0.40 -19.91
N ARG A 381 -9.64 -0.08 -20.21
CA ARG A 381 -9.23 0.58 -21.47
C ARG A 381 -9.54 -0.27 -22.70
N PHE A 382 -9.56 -1.59 -22.62
CA PHE A 382 -9.86 -2.45 -23.77
C PHE A 382 -11.34 -2.82 -23.90
N GLN A 383 -12.15 -2.49 -22.89
CA GLN A 383 -13.57 -2.82 -22.89
C GLN A 383 -14.41 -1.91 -23.80
N ARG A 384 -15.58 -2.43 -24.20
CA ARG A 384 -16.59 -1.75 -25.01
C ARG A 384 -17.88 -1.56 -24.21
N GLU A 385 -18.69 -0.61 -24.65
CA GLU A 385 -20.02 -0.34 -24.10
C GLU A 385 -20.88 -1.61 -24.15
N GLY A 386 -21.65 -1.83 -23.09
CA GLY A 386 -22.54 -2.99 -22.92
C GLY A 386 -21.87 -4.28 -22.46
N LEU A 387 -20.53 -4.36 -22.42
CA LEU A 387 -19.78 -5.57 -22.05
C LEU A 387 -19.24 -5.58 -20.61
N VAL A 388 -19.47 -4.51 -19.85
CA VAL A 388 -18.93 -4.37 -18.49
C VAL A 388 -20.06 -4.06 -17.53
N GLU A 389 -20.14 -4.86 -16.48
CA GLU A 389 -21.10 -4.67 -15.39
C GLU A 389 -20.41 -4.93 -14.05
N VAL A 390 -20.14 -3.85 -13.31
CA VAL A 390 -19.30 -3.89 -12.11
C VAL A 390 -20.10 -3.57 -10.86
N GLY A 391 -19.70 -4.15 -9.73
CA GLY A 391 -20.33 -3.85 -8.44
C GLY A 391 -19.99 -2.44 -7.97
N VAL A 392 -20.95 -1.75 -7.36
CA VAL A 392 -20.77 -0.43 -6.75
C VAL A 392 -20.71 -0.58 -5.24
N ARG A 393 -19.57 -0.25 -4.65
CA ARG A 393 -19.38 -0.25 -3.19
C ARG A 393 -19.98 0.98 -2.52
N GLY A 394 -20.11 2.08 -3.28
CA GLY A 394 -20.82 3.29 -2.88
C GLY A 394 -20.18 4.55 -3.41
N PHE A 395 -20.77 5.68 -3.04
CA PHE A 395 -20.26 7.03 -3.30
C PHE A 395 -19.82 7.69 -1.99
N GLY A 396 -18.71 8.40 -2.03
CA GLY A 396 -18.06 9.01 -0.86
C GLY A 396 -17.29 10.28 -1.22
N GLY A 397 -16.66 10.88 -0.21
CA GLY A 397 -15.93 12.14 -0.35
C GLY A 397 -16.79 13.40 -0.19
N ASP A 398 -16.10 14.48 0.19
CA ASP A 398 -16.67 15.82 0.41
C ASP A 398 -15.82 16.91 -0.27
N PHE A 399 -15.05 16.56 -1.31
CA PHE A 399 -14.20 17.52 -2.02
C PHE A 399 -15.03 18.49 -2.87
N ALA A 400 -15.38 19.63 -2.28
CA ALA A 400 -16.17 20.67 -2.94
C ALA A 400 -15.54 22.06 -2.78
N PHE A 401 -15.64 22.89 -3.81
CA PHE A 401 -15.16 24.28 -3.76
C PHE A 401 -16.10 25.14 -2.90
N ASP A 402 -15.63 25.54 -1.71
CA ASP A 402 -16.30 26.51 -0.86
C ASP A 402 -16.04 27.95 -1.35
N GLN A 403 -17.03 28.51 -2.04
CA GLN A 403 -17.11 29.92 -2.42
C GLN A 403 -18.14 30.70 -1.58
N SER A 404 -18.54 30.16 -0.42
CA SER A 404 -19.43 30.87 0.50
C SER A 404 -18.83 32.21 0.92
N ASN A 405 -19.67 33.18 1.25
CA ASN A 405 -19.28 34.54 1.62
C ASN A 405 -18.41 35.25 0.55
N GLY A 406 -18.45 34.78 -0.69
CA GLY A 406 -17.70 35.37 -1.79
C GLY A 406 -16.21 35.02 -1.83
N LYS A 407 -15.78 33.94 -1.17
CA LYS A 407 -14.39 33.47 -1.23
C LYS A 407 -13.92 33.26 -2.67
N ARG A 408 -12.70 33.71 -2.96
CA ARG A 408 -11.92 33.39 -4.15
C ARG A 408 -11.11 32.13 -3.90
N VAL A 409 -11.17 31.18 -4.81
CA VAL A 409 -10.55 29.87 -4.65
C VAL A 409 -9.56 29.60 -5.77
N ALA A 410 -8.46 28.93 -5.44
CA ALA A 410 -7.52 28.42 -6.43
C ALA A 410 -7.52 26.89 -6.45
N PHE A 411 -7.46 26.29 -7.64
CA PHE A 411 -7.38 24.86 -7.82
C PHE A 411 -6.11 24.47 -8.58
N VAL A 412 -5.25 23.67 -7.95
CA VAL A 412 -4.05 23.12 -8.58
C VAL A 412 -4.28 21.66 -8.95
N ALA A 413 -4.25 21.37 -10.24
CA ALA A 413 -4.51 20.04 -10.79
C ALA A 413 -3.33 19.54 -11.65
N ALA A 414 -3.14 18.23 -11.69
CA ALA A 414 -2.17 17.58 -12.56
C ALA A 414 -2.79 16.40 -13.31
N GLY A 415 -2.66 16.37 -14.64
CA GLY A 415 -3.20 15.27 -15.46
C GLY A 415 -4.71 15.13 -15.30
N ILE A 416 -5.17 13.92 -14.96
CA ILE A 416 -6.58 13.63 -14.69
C ILE A 416 -7.07 14.21 -13.35
N GLY A 417 -6.19 14.77 -12.52
CA GLY A 417 -6.60 15.45 -11.28
C GLY A 417 -7.51 16.68 -11.49
N ILE A 418 -7.78 17.06 -12.74
CA ILE A 418 -8.79 18.07 -13.07
C ILE A 418 -10.24 17.57 -12.83
N THR A 419 -10.45 16.25 -12.66
CA THR A 419 -11.78 15.64 -12.59
C THR A 419 -12.71 16.19 -11.51
N PRO A 420 -12.27 16.57 -10.29
CA PRO A 420 -13.20 17.13 -9.31
C PRO A 420 -13.82 18.45 -9.77
N LEU A 421 -13.09 19.24 -10.57
CA LEU A 421 -13.62 20.48 -11.16
C LEU A 421 -14.71 20.19 -12.20
N LEU A 422 -14.57 19.10 -12.97
CA LEU A 422 -15.53 18.74 -14.02
C LEU A 422 -16.95 18.56 -13.50
N ALA A 423 -17.10 17.87 -12.37
CA ALA A 423 -18.40 17.68 -11.73
C ALA A 423 -18.99 18.97 -11.15
N GLN A 424 -18.15 19.99 -10.92
CA GLN A 424 -18.47 21.22 -10.20
C GLN A 424 -18.63 22.45 -11.09
N VAL A 425 -18.34 22.35 -12.40
CA VAL A 425 -18.34 23.51 -13.29
C VAL A 425 -19.66 24.26 -13.28
N ALA A 426 -20.79 23.54 -13.23
CA ALA A 426 -22.13 24.14 -13.26
C ALA A 426 -22.50 24.88 -11.96
N THR A 427 -21.89 24.52 -10.83
CA THR A 427 -22.22 25.06 -9.50
C THR A 427 -21.17 26.05 -8.98
N THR A 428 -20.01 26.14 -9.64
CA THR A 428 -18.90 27.01 -9.24
C THR A 428 -19.01 28.38 -9.89
N ASP A 429 -18.89 29.45 -9.12
CA ASP A 429 -18.70 30.81 -9.65
C ASP A 429 -17.30 30.91 -10.26
N LEU A 430 -17.25 30.73 -11.58
CA LEU A 430 -16.01 30.72 -12.35
C LEU A 430 -15.27 32.08 -12.31
N SER A 431 -15.96 33.18 -11.97
CA SER A 431 -15.31 34.48 -11.82
C SER A 431 -14.39 34.56 -10.59
N ARG A 432 -14.63 33.69 -9.60
CA ARG A 432 -13.87 33.57 -8.35
C ARG A 432 -13.00 32.32 -8.29
N LEU A 433 -12.80 31.64 -9.42
CA LEU A 433 -11.97 30.44 -9.52
C LEU A 433 -10.71 30.73 -10.34
N THR A 434 -9.55 30.41 -9.79
CA THR A 434 -8.27 30.38 -10.51
C THR A 434 -7.79 28.94 -10.64
N VAL A 435 -7.41 28.49 -11.83
CA VAL A 435 -6.99 27.10 -12.05
C VAL A 435 -5.54 27.04 -12.54
N PHE A 436 -4.74 26.21 -11.88
CA PHE A 436 -3.39 25.86 -12.32
C PHE A 436 -3.41 24.40 -12.77
N TRP A 437 -3.27 24.14 -14.07
CA TRP A 437 -3.37 22.78 -14.60
C TRP A 437 -2.09 22.35 -15.32
N SER A 438 -1.40 21.38 -14.73
CA SER A 438 -0.22 20.77 -15.33
C SER A 438 -0.57 19.54 -16.15
N LEU A 439 -0.09 19.47 -17.39
CA LEU A 439 -0.32 18.39 -18.33
C LEU A 439 0.96 18.02 -19.08
N ASN A 440 1.13 16.73 -19.41
CA ASN A 440 2.16 16.32 -20.36
C ASN A 440 1.63 16.51 -21.79
N VAL A 441 2.11 17.51 -22.51
CA VAL A 441 1.59 17.82 -23.85
C VAL A 441 1.82 16.71 -24.88
N GLY A 442 2.95 16.00 -24.79
CA GLY A 442 3.24 14.89 -25.70
C GLY A 442 2.29 13.70 -25.55
N ARG A 443 1.60 13.58 -24.42
CA ARG A 443 0.73 12.43 -24.10
C ARG A 443 -0.73 12.80 -23.91
N ASP A 444 -1.01 13.95 -23.32
CA ASP A 444 -2.30 14.27 -22.70
C ASP A 444 -3.01 15.49 -23.31
N VAL A 445 -2.51 16.07 -24.39
CA VAL A 445 -3.15 17.24 -25.02
C VAL A 445 -4.60 16.99 -25.45
N GLY A 446 -4.95 15.75 -25.82
CA GLY A 446 -6.33 15.37 -26.15
C GLY A 446 -7.33 15.55 -24.99
N LEU A 447 -6.86 15.41 -23.74
CA LEU A 447 -7.68 15.69 -22.55
C LEU A 447 -8.05 17.18 -22.48
N LEU A 448 -7.08 18.07 -22.74
CA LEU A 448 -7.29 19.51 -22.78
C LEU A 448 -8.27 19.89 -23.91
N VAL A 449 -8.08 19.34 -25.11
CA VAL A 449 -8.93 19.60 -26.28
C VAL A 449 -10.39 19.24 -25.95
N SER A 450 -10.62 18.06 -25.36
CA SER A 450 -11.97 17.63 -24.96
C SER A 450 -12.55 18.54 -23.88
N PHE A 451 -11.74 18.93 -22.89
CA PHE A 451 -12.15 19.81 -21.80
C PHE A 451 -12.66 21.16 -22.30
N ILE A 452 -11.86 21.84 -23.15
CA ILE A 452 -12.22 23.16 -23.71
C ILE A 452 -13.50 23.08 -24.53
N LYS A 453 -13.63 22.05 -25.38
CA LYS A 453 -14.84 21.85 -26.19
C LYS A 453 -16.10 21.65 -25.34
N THR A 454 -15.96 20.99 -24.19
CA THR A 454 -17.08 20.69 -23.30
C THR A 454 -17.43 21.88 -22.41
N TYR A 455 -16.43 22.67 -21.99
CA TYR A 455 -16.59 23.76 -21.01
C TYR A 455 -15.92 25.06 -21.49
N PRO A 456 -16.39 25.68 -22.57
CA PRO A 456 -15.80 26.91 -23.14
C PRO A 456 -15.78 28.09 -22.16
N GLN A 457 -16.69 28.11 -21.18
CA GLN A 457 -16.77 29.13 -20.13
C GLN A 457 -15.58 29.14 -19.15
N LEU A 458 -14.79 28.05 -19.10
CA LEU A 458 -13.59 27.97 -18.24
C LEU A 458 -12.39 28.68 -18.85
N SER A 459 -12.58 29.37 -19.98
CA SER A 459 -11.50 29.89 -20.79
C SER A 459 -10.65 30.97 -20.12
N ALA A 460 -11.13 31.68 -19.10
CA ALA A 460 -10.50 32.91 -18.64
C ALA A 460 -9.34 32.78 -17.63
N ARG A 461 -9.08 31.62 -16.99
CA ARG A 461 -8.19 31.57 -15.80
C ARG A 461 -7.39 30.27 -15.59
N VAL A 462 -7.05 29.56 -16.66
CA VAL A 462 -6.14 28.40 -16.54
C VAL A 462 -4.73 28.75 -16.98
N VAL A 463 -3.78 28.58 -16.07
CA VAL A 463 -2.34 28.71 -16.32
C VAL A 463 -1.83 27.39 -16.94
N ARG A 464 -1.56 27.40 -18.25
CA ARG A 464 -1.19 26.24 -19.10
C ARG A 464 0.32 26.05 -19.22
N LEU A 465 0.69 24.79 -19.49
CA LEU A 465 1.94 24.15 -19.94
C LEU A 465 2.04 23.81 -21.47
N SER A 466 2.76 24.46 -22.39
CA SER A 466 3.25 23.99 -23.73
C SER A 466 2.44 24.24 -25.06
N GLN A 467 3.07 23.90 -26.21
CA GLN A 467 3.28 24.57 -27.52
C GLN A 467 2.13 24.61 -28.53
N GLU A 468 2.05 25.76 -29.24
CA GLU A 468 1.16 26.14 -30.34
C GLU A 468 -0.34 25.87 -30.15
N TRP A 469 -1.06 26.86 -29.64
CA TRP A 469 -2.46 27.05 -30.00
C TRP A 469 -2.94 28.47 -29.66
N HIS A 470 -3.68 29.10 -30.56
CA HIS A 470 -4.26 30.43 -30.39
C HIS A 470 -5.79 30.32 -30.40
N GLU A 471 -6.39 29.99 -29.26
CA GLU A 471 -7.82 30.24 -29.02
C GLU A 471 -7.96 31.10 -27.76
N SER A 472 -8.84 32.10 -27.82
CA SER A 472 -8.97 33.20 -26.86
C SER A 472 -9.30 32.74 -25.44
N GLY A 473 -8.62 33.34 -24.45
CA GLY A 473 -8.94 33.26 -23.00
C GLY A 473 -7.87 32.62 -22.13
N TRP A 474 -7.13 31.62 -22.64
CA TRP A 474 -6.22 30.79 -21.84
C TRP A 474 -4.78 31.34 -21.83
N THR A 475 -4.09 31.31 -20.69
CA THR A 475 -2.68 31.71 -20.60
C THR A 475 -1.78 30.49 -20.63
N ILE A 476 -0.80 30.47 -21.54
CA ILE A 476 0.00 29.27 -21.86
C ILE A 476 1.48 29.52 -21.63
N HIS A 477 2.01 28.98 -20.54
CA HIS A 477 3.43 28.87 -20.24
C HIS A 477 3.94 27.52 -20.72
N ARG A 478 5.24 27.35 -21.02
CA ARG A 478 5.84 26.05 -21.43
C ARG A 478 6.80 25.49 -20.38
N ARG A 479 6.39 25.69 -19.12
CA ARG A 479 7.01 25.40 -17.82
C ARG A 479 6.78 24.01 -17.23
N ARG A 480 7.28 23.75 -16.03
CA ARG A 480 6.46 23.18 -14.93
C ARG A 480 5.85 24.33 -14.12
N ILE A 481 4.80 24.06 -13.33
CA ILE A 481 4.34 25.01 -12.31
C ILE A 481 5.48 25.21 -11.32
N ASN A 482 5.75 26.45 -10.92
CA ASN A 482 6.76 26.80 -9.93
C ASN A 482 6.16 27.62 -8.78
N LYS A 483 6.99 27.93 -7.79
CA LYS A 483 6.58 28.71 -6.61
C LYS A 483 6.02 30.08 -7.01
N GLU A 484 6.66 30.75 -7.97
CA GLU A 484 6.31 32.11 -8.37
C GLU A 484 4.90 32.19 -8.96
N ASP A 485 4.44 31.17 -9.68
CA ASP A 485 3.07 31.09 -10.22
C ASP A 485 2.00 31.19 -9.13
N LEU A 486 2.22 30.49 -8.01
CA LEU A 486 1.23 30.37 -6.94
C LEU A 486 1.30 31.58 -5.99
N VAL A 487 2.52 32.02 -5.66
CA VAL A 487 2.74 33.17 -4.76
C VAL A 487 2.23 34.46 -5.40
N ALA A 488 2.35 34.62 -6.73
CA ALA A 488 1.90 35.83 -7.43
C ALA A 488 0.40 36.13 -7.28
N VAL A 489 -0.43 35.12 -7.00
CA VAL A 489 -1.87 35.28 -6.77
C VAL A 489 -2.26 35.00 -5.31
N GLY A 490 -1.30 34.71 -4.43
CA GLY A 490 -1.55 34.25 -3.07
C GLY A 490 -2.48 35.17 -2.27
N ASP A 491 -2.24 36.47 -2.33
CA ASP A 491 -3.02 37.51 -1.63
C ASP A 491 -4.46 37.66 -2.16
N GLU A 492 -4.73 37.10 -3.35
CA GLU A 492 -6.06 37.11 -3.96
C GLU A 492 -6.89 35.86 -3.66
N ILE A 493 -6.31 34.85 -3.02
CA ILE A 493 -6.95 33.54 -2.85
C ILE A 493 -7.23 33.27 -1.38
N ASP A 494 -8.51 33.06 -1.06
CA ASP A 494 -8.96 32.75 0.29
C ASP A 494 -8.79 31.26 0.64
N GLN A 495 -8.90 30.37 -0.35
CA GLN A 495 -8.79 28.92 -0.13
C GLN A 495 -8.17 28.20 -1.33
N TRP A 496 -7.22 27.32 -1.04
CA TRP A 496 -6.52 26.51 -2.03
C TRP A 496 -7.00 25.06 -2.02
N TYR A 497 -7.21 24.53 -3.22
CA TYR A 497 -7.63 23.16 -3.49
C TYR A 497 -6.57 22.47 -4.36
N ILE A 498 -6.23 21.22 -4.04
CA ILE A 498 -5.17 20.50 -4.75
C ILE A 498 -5.62 19.08 -5.09
N CYS A 499 -5.43 18.70 -6.35
CA CYS A 499 -5.64 17.35 -6.85
C CYS A 499 -4.46 16.97 -7.75
N THR A 500 -3.38 16.50 -7.11
CA THR A 500 -2.09 16.17 -7.75
C THR A 500 -1.46 14.93 -7.11
N ALA A 501 -0.35 14.44 -7.65
CA ALA A 501 0.45 13.40 -7.01
C ALA A 501 1.04 13.88 -5.67
N VAL A 502 1.27 12.97 -4.73
CA VAL A 502 1.82 13.26 -3.38
C VAL A 502 3.08 14.12 -3.43
N THR A 503 3.99 13.83 -4.36
CA THR A 503 5.25 14.57 -4.53
C THR A 503 5.01 16.03 -4.88
N MET A 504 4.12 16.31 -5.83
CA MET A 504 3.76 17.68 -6.22
C MET A 504 3.01 18.40 -5.10
N ARG A 505 2.12 17.72 -4.38
CA ARG A 505 1.45 18.31 -3.20
C ARG A 505 2.48 18.71 -2.14
N GLN A 506 3.44 17.85 -1.84
CA GLN A 506 4.51 18.15 -0.87
C GLN A 506 5.36 19.35 -1.30
N GLU A 507 5.62 19.51 -2.60
CA GLU A 507 6.28 20.70 -3.13
C GLU A 507 5.41 21.96 -2.95
N ILE A 508 4.13 21.91 -3.29
CA ILE A 508 3.20 23.04 -3.11
C ILE A 508 3.07 23.44 -1.63
N GLN A 509 3.01 22.46 -0.72
CA GLN A 509 3.03 22.71 0.73
C GLN A 509 4.28 23.47 1.18
N ARG A 510 5.45 23.18 0.58
CA ARG A 510 6.69 23.93 0.87
C ARG A 510 6.66 25.34 0.24
N TRP A 511 5.97 25.51 -0.87
CA TRP A 511 5.84 26.81 -1.53
C TRP A 511 4.87 27.75 -0.79
N LEU A 512 3.84 27.19 -0.15
CA LEU A 512 2.76 27.89 0.57
C LEU A 512 2.64 27.37 2.03
N PRO A 513 3.65 27.59 2.89
CA PRO A 513 3.71 26.98 4.22
C PRO A 513 2.62 27.46 5.18
N ASP A 514 2.14 28.70 5.02
CA ASP A 514 1.17 29.34 5.91
C ASP A 514 -0.28 29.23 5.38
N THR A 515 -0.49 28.44 4.33
CA THR A 515 -1.78 28.33 3.65
C THR A 515 -2.49 27.03 3.99
N SER A 516 -3.77 27.12 4.37
CA SER A 516 -4.62 25.93 4.51
C SER A 516 -4.92 25.35 3.13
N LEU A 517 -4.54 24.09 2.90
CA LEU A 517 -4.74 23.39 1.63
C LEU A 517 -5.80 22.29 1.80
N VAL A 518 -6.87 22.35 1.00
CA VAL A 518 -7.82 21.24 0.87
C VAL A 518 -7.33 20.35 -0.27
N TYR A 519 -7.17 19.05 -0.03
CA TYR A 519 -6.69 18.14 -1.06
C TYR A 519 -7.41 16.79 -1.00
N GLU A 520 -7.53 16.15 -2.16
CA GLU A 520 -7.96 14.76 -2.26
C GLU A 520 -6.74 13.87 -2.52
N ASN A 521 -6.62 12.78 -1.74
CA ASN A 521 -5.58 11.77 -1.94
C ASN A 521 -6.15 10.63 -2.78
N PHE A 522 -5.43 10.19 -3.81
CA PHE A 522 -5.83 9.03 -4.62
C PHE A 522 -5.00 7.78 -4.32
N ASP A 523 -4.30 7.75 -3.18
CA ASP A 523 -3.49 6.61 -2.71
C ASP A 523 -4.37 5.51 -2.05
N TYR A 524 -5.56 5.26 -2.60
CA TYR A 524 -6.51 4.25 -2.12
C TYR A 524 -6.22 2.86 -2.69
#